data_AF-A0A2D5J1X6-F1
#
_entry.id   AF-A0A2D5J1X6-F1
#
_cell.length_a   1.000
_cell.length_b   1.000
_cell.length_c   1.000
_cell.angle_alpha   90.00
_cell.angle_beta   90.00
_cell.angle_gamma   90.00
#
_symmetry.space_group_name_H-M   'P 1'
#
loop_
_entity.id
_entity.type
_entity.pdbx_description
1 polymer ?
#
loop_
_entity_poly.entity_id
_entity_poly.type
_entity_poly.pdbx_seq_one_letter_code
_entity_poly.pdbx_strand_id
1 'polypeptide(L)'
;MRSLLPLAFLAAPALATPALADAPMIQAVTARQTGAGWRFDVTLTHPDTGWDHYADGWRVLAPDGTELGMRDLVHPHEHEQPFTRSLSGVQIPDGITRVQVRARCLVDGWAETTYTVDLD
;
A
#
# COMPACT_ATOMS: atom_id res chain seq x y z
N MET A 1 63.33 14.55 27.50
CA MET A 1 62.27 15.45 26.98
C MET A 1 61.24 14.54 26.30
N ARG A 2 59.99 14.56 26.78
CA ARG A 2 58.93 13.62 26.38
C ARG A 2 58.29 14.09 25.07
N SER A 3 58.37 13.30 24.00
CA SER A 3 57.63 13.55 22.77
C SER A 3 56.21 13.00 22.91
N LEU A 4 55.21 13.86 22.72
CA LEU A 4 53.79 13.51 22.70
C LEU A 4 53.40 13.08 21.28
N LEU A 5 52.79 11.90 21.13
CA LEU A 5 52.19 11.42 19.88
C LEU A 5 50.82 12.09 19.68
N PRO A 6 50.45 12.57 18.47
CA PRO A 6 49.11 13.08 18.23
C PRO A 6 48.15 11.92 18.00
N LEU A 7 47.07 11.87 18.78
CA LEU A 7 45.98 10.91 18.62
C LEU A 7 45.11 11.39 17.44
N ALA A 8 45.32 10.80 16.26
CA ALA A 8 44.46 11.04 15.10
C ALA A 8 43.10 10.37 15.31
N PHE A 9 42.05 11.16 15.51
CA PHE A 9 40.67 10.70 15.55
C PHE A 9 40.22 10.39 14.11
N LEU A 10 40.19 9.11 13.76
CA LEU A 10 39.63 8.63 12.49
C LEU A 10 38.09 8.63 12.63
N ALA A 11 37.42 9.67 12.13
CA ALA A 11 35.96 9.70 12.07
C ALA A 11 35.48 8.77 10.94
N ALA A 12 34.86 7.64 11.30
CA ALA A 12 34.23 6.74 10.33
C ALA A 12 32.93 7.37 9.79
N PRO A 13 32.71 7.42 8.46
CA PRO A 13 31.46 7.91 7.90
C PRO A 13 30.34 6.91 8.20
N ALA A 14 29.28 7.36 8.87
CA ALA A 14 28.06 6.59 9.03
C ALA A 14 27.37 6.48 7.66
N LEU A 15 27.28 5.27 7.12
CA LEU A 15 26.48 4.97 5.95
C LEU A 15 25.00 5.08 6.35
N ALA A 16 24.35 6.18 5.99
CA ALA A 16 22.90 6.30 6.08
C ALA A 16 22.28 5.45 4.97
N THR A 17 21.63 4.35 5.34
CA THR A 17 20.75 3.63 4.42
C THR A 17 19.54 4.51 4.13
N PRO A 18 19.10 4.66 2.86
CA PRO A 18 17.87 5.39 2.58
C PRO A 18 16.72 4.68 3.28
N ALA A 19 16.00 5.41 4.14
CA ALA A 19 14.73 4.95 4.65
C ALA A 19 13.75 5.02 3.47
N LEU A 20 13.45 3.88 2.85
CA LEU A 20 12.28 3.80 1.97
C LEU A 20 11.06 4.07 2.85
N ALA A 21 10.17 4.95 2.39
CA ALA A 21 8.90 5.13 3.09
C ALA A 21 8.12 3.80 3.07
N ASP A 22 7.41 3.50 4.16
CA ASP A 22 6.66 2.25 4.24
C ASP A 22 5.58 2.20 3.15
N ALA A 23 5.54 1.10 2.39
CA ALA A 23 4.55 0.88 1.34
C ALA A 23 3.11 0.86 1.92
N PRO A 24 2.08 1.17 1.11
CA PRO A 24 0.71 1.15 1.60
C PRO A 24 0.31 -0.29 1.95
N MET A 25 -0.26 -0.46 3.13
CA MET A 25 -0.60 -1.77 3.69
C MET A 25 -2.11 -1.90 3.86
N ILE A 26 -2.68 -2.93 3.25
CA ILE A 26 -4.09 -3.29 3.42
C ILE A 26 -4.26 -3.99 4.76
N GLN A 27 -5.08 -3.41 5.63
CA GLN A 27 -5.36 -3.92 6.98
C GLN A 27 -6.53 -4.89 6.99
N ALA A 28 -7.57 -4.58 6.21
CA ALA A 28 -8.78 -5.38 6.14
C ALA A 28 -9.50 -5.16 4.80
N VAL A 29 -10.20 -6.18 4.35
CA VAL A 29 -11.11 -6.10 3.21
C VAL A 29 -12.41 -6.80 3.57
N THR A 30 -13.53 -6.14 3.32
CA THR A 30 -14.85 -6.77 3.30
C THR A 30 -15.35 -6.83 1.87
N ALA A 31 -15.68 -8.02 1.39
CA ALA A 31 -16.30 -8.25 0.10
C ALA A 31 -17.74 -8.72 0.31
N ARG A 32 -18.67 -8.16 -0.46
CA ARG A 32 -20.08 -8.58 -0.43
C ARG A 32 -20.72 -8.42 -1.79
N GLN A 33 -21.57 -9.37 -2.15
CA GLN A 33 -22.36 -9.27 -3.36
C GLN A 33 -23.45 -8.18 -3.20
N THR A 34 -23.57 -7.31 -4.20
CA THR A 34 -24.55 -6.22 -4.26
C THR A 34 -25.11 -6.09 -5.67
N GLY A 35 -26.39 -6.43 -5.86
CA GLY A 35 -27.00 -6.44 -7.19
C GLY A 35 -26.29 -7.41 -8.13
N ALA A 36 -25.89 -6.95 -9.31
CA ALA A 36 -25.19 -7.75 -10.31
C ALA A 36 -23.65 -7.78 -10.14
N GLY A 37 -23.10 -7.26 -9.05
CA GLY A 37 -21.64 -7.21 -8.87
C GLY A 37 -21.23 -7.26 -7.41
N TRP A 38 -19.95 -7.03 -7.16
CA TRP A 38 -19.38 -7.02 -5.82
C TRP A 38 -19.09 -5.60 -5.35
N ARG A 39 -19.20 -5.43 -4.04
CA ARG A 39 -18.66 -4.28 -3.33
C ARG A 39 -17.51 -4.73 -2.45
N PHE A 40 -16.43 -3.97 -2.53
CA PHE A 40 -15.26 -4.08 -1.67
C PHE A 40 -15.17 -2.82 -0.80
N ASP A 41 -15.07 -3.01 0.51
CA ASP A 41 -14.74 -1.99 1.49
C ASP A 41 -13.31 -2.31 1.98
N VAL A 42 -12.33 -1.49 1.62
CA VAL A 42 -10.89 -1.74 1.87
C VAL A 42 -10.35 -0.73 2.87
N THR A 43 -9.81 -1.24 3.98
CA THR A 43 -9.11 -0.46 5.00
C THR A 43 -7.62 -0.57 4.78
N LEU A 44 -6.91 0.56 4.69
CA LEU A 44 -5.47 0.59 4.49
C LEU A 44 -4.77 1.64 5.35
N THR A 45 -3.45 1.50 5.48
CA THR A 45 -2.54 2.48 6.09
C THR A 45 -1.42 2.85 5.14
N HIS A 46 -0.99 4.10 5.16
CA HIS A 46 0.22 4.55 4.48
C HIS A 46 0.80 5.77 5.23
N PRO A 47 2.13 5.90 5.35
CA PRO A 47 2.77 7.08 5.94
C PRO A 47 2.73 8.25 4.94
N ASP A 48 1.53 8.74 4.63
CA ASP A 48 1.35 9.92 3.78
C ASP A 48 2.12 11.12 4.36
N THR A 49 2.75 11.91 3.49
CA THR A 49 3.45 13.16 3.88
C THR A 49 2.97 14.38 3.08
N GLY A 50 1.77 14.27 2.51
CA GLY A 50 1.10 15.32 1.75
C GLY A 50 0.85 14.94 0.31
N TRP A 51 0.53 15.95 -0.50
CA TRP A 51 0.14 15.78 -1.92
C TRP A 51 1.22 15.14 -2.79
N ASP A 52 2.47 15.18 -2.35
CA ASP A 52 3.61 14.65 -3.10
C ASP A 52 3.88 13.17 -2.76
N HIS A 53 3.32 12.62 -1.68
CA HIS A 53 3.56 11.24 -1.27
C HIS A 53 2.40 10.72 -0.43
N TYR A 54 1.49 9.99 -1.08
CA TYR A 54 0.35 9.37 -0.42
C TYR A 54 -0.13 8.12 -1.16
N ALA A 55 -0.96 7.30 -0.50
CA ALA A 55 -1.64 6.18 -1.15
C ALA A 55 -2.68 6.69 -2.17
N ASP A 56 -2.44 6.50 -3.46
CA ASP A 56 -3.26 7.06 -4.54
C ASP A 56 -4.29 6.08 -5.10
N GLY A 57 -4.28 4.82 -4.66
CA GLY A 57 -5.31 3.88 -5.05
C GLY A 57 -5.09 2.43 -4.63
N TRP A 58 -6.07 1.60 -4.98
CA TRP A 58 -5.97 0.16 -4.85
C TRP A 58 -6.86 -0.53 -5.87
N ARG A 59 -6.49 -1.76 -6.25
CA ARG A 59 -7.21 -2.55 -7.25
C ARG A 59 -7.62 -3.91 -6.74
N VAL A 60 -8.66 -4.46 -7.34
CA VAL A 60 -9.08 -5.86 -7.22
C VAL A 60 -8.52 -6.64 -8.41
N LEU A 61 -7.90 -7.78 -8.15
CA LEU A 61 -7.26 -8.64 -9.12
C LEU A 61 -7.88 -10.04 -9.09
N ALA A 62 -8.03 -10.63 -10.27
CA ALA A 62 -8.26 -12.06 -10.42
C ALA A 62 -7.00 -12.86 -9.98
N PRO A 63 -7.11 -14.18 -9.76
CA PRO A 63 -5.97 -15.02 -9.40
C PRO A 63 -4.81 -14.99 -10.40
N ASP A 64 -5.10 -14.76 -11.68
CA ASP A 64 -4.09 -14.66 -12.75
C ASP A 64 -3.43 -13.27 -12.85
N GLY A 65 -3.84 -12.32 -12.00
CA GLY A 65 -3.34 -10.95 -11.99
C GLY A 65 -4.11 -9.98 -12.89
N THR A 66 -5.17 -10.42 -13.58
CA THR A 66 -6.06 -9.54 -14.35
C THR A 66 -6.75 -8.55 -13.43
N GLU A 67 -6.76 -7.26 -13.80
CA GLU A 67 -7.45 -6.23 -13.04
C GLU A 67 -8.96 -6.28 -13.27
N LEU A 68 -9.72 -6.43 -12.17
CA LEU A 68 -11.19 -6.49 -12.17
C LEU A 68 -11.83 -5.14 -11.81
N GLY A 69 -11.06 -4.25 -11.19
CA GLY A 69 -11.50 -2.90 -10.86
C GLY A 69 -10.45 -2.12 -10.08
N MET A 70 -10.51 -0.79 -10.19
CA MET A 70 -9.59 0.15 -9.54
C MET A 70 -10.38 1.17 -8.73
N ARG A 71 -9.85 1.52 -7.55
CA ARG A 71 -10.31 2.63 -6.73
C ARG A 71 -9.21 3.66 -6.63
N ASP A 72 -9.40 4.79 -7.29
CA ASP A 72 -8.53 5.95 -7.12
C ASP A 72 -8.80 6.67 -5.79
N LEU A 73 -7.72 7.18 -5.20
CA LEU A 73 -7.70 8.02 -4.02
C LEU A 73 -7.05 9.34 -4.43
N VAL A 74 -7.80 10.43 -4.33
CA VAL A 74 -7.43 11.72 -4.95
C VAL A 74 -6.95 12.76 -3.95
N HIS A 75 -6.65 12.35 -2.72
CA HIS A 75 -6.10 13.23 -1.69
C HIS A 75 -5.34 12.43 -0.63
N PRO A 76 -4.39 13.06 0.09
CA PRO A 76 -3.73 12.45 1.23
C PRO A 76 -4.69 12.20 2.41
N HIS A 77 -4.32 11.25 3.25
CA HIS A 77 -4.99 10.85 4.48
C HIS A 77 -4.03 10.87 5.68
N GLU A 78 -3.08 11.82 5.74
CA GLU A 78 -2.07 11.93 6.82
C GLU A 78 -2.64 11.85 8.24
N HIS A 79 -3.84 12.40 8.43
CA HIS A 79 -4.51 12.49 9.73
C HIS A 79 -5.73 11.57 9.86
N GLU A 80 -5.94 10.69 8.87
CA GLU A 80 -7.03 9.71 8.82
C GLU A 80 -6.41 8.32 8.59
N GLN A 81 -5.80 7.75 9.64
CA GLN A 81 -5.15 6.44 9.54
C GLN A 81 -5.57 5.52 10.70
N PRO A 82 -5.97 4.26 10.41
CA PRO A 82 -6.29 3.73 9.09
C PRO A 82 -7.54 4.39 8.50
N PHE A 83 -7.70 4.35 7.18
CA PHE A 83 -8.92 4.78 6.51
C PHE A 83 -9.51 3.69 5.62
N THR A 84 -10.83 3.76 5.39
CA THR A 84 -11.57 2.82 4.54
C THR A 84 -12.15 3.54 3.33
N ARG A 85 -11.97 2.98 2.14
CA ARG A 85 -12.68 3.42 0.93
C ARG A 85 -13.25 2.23 0.18
N SER A 86 -14.26 2.50 -0.65
CA SER A 86 -15.07 1.44 -1.23
C SER A 86 -15.12 1.51 -2.75
N LEU A 87 -15.21 0.34 -3.36
CA LEU A 87 -15.46 0.14 -4.79
C LEU A 87 -16.70 -0.74 -4.95
N SER A 88 -17.65 -0.31 -5.76
CA SER A 88 -18.89 -1.05 -6.02
C SER A 88 -19.03 -1.39 -7.49
N GLY A 89 -19.77 -2.45 -7.79
CA GLY A 89 -20.05 -2.88 -9.16
C GLY A 89 -18.93 -3.70 -9.80
N VAL A 90 -17.96 -4.18 -9.02
CA VAL A 90 -16.87 -5.03 -9.52
C VAL A 90 -17.46 -6.32 -10.07
N GLN A 91 -17.23 -6.57 -11.35
CA GLN A 91 -17.69 -7.78 -12.02
C GLN A 91 -16.64 -8.87 -11.82
N ILE A 92 -17.06 -10.00 -11.26
CA ILE A 92 -16.18 -11.15 -11.02
C ILE A 92 -16.68 -12.29 -11.91
N PRO A 93 -15.86 -12.77 -12.87
CA PRO A 93 -16.21 -13.91 -13.70
C PRO A 93 -16.61 -15.15 -12.90
N ASP A 94 -17.56 -15.91 -13.45
CA ASP A 94 -18.01 -17.17 -12.86
C ASP A 94 -16.84 -18.12 -12.60
N GLY A 95 -16.88 -18.80 -11.45
CA GLY A 95 -15.85 -19.75 -11.04
C GLY A 95 -14.66 -19.14 -10.30
N ILE A 96 -14.54 -17.82 -10.20
CA ILE A 96 -13.57 -17.17 -9.32
C ILE A 96 -14.17 -17.10 -7.90
N THR A 97 -13.57 -17.82 -6.96
CA THR A 97 -13.96 -17.83 -5.53
C THR A 97 -13.02 -17.01 -4.65
N ARG A 98 -11.96 -16.45 -5.23
CA ARG A 98 -10.94 -15.69 -4.52
C ARG A 98 -10.37 -14.60 -5.40
N VAL A 99 -10.17 -13.42 -4.83
CA VAL A 99 -9.50 -12.29 -5.47
C VAL A 99 -8.35 -11.78 -4.61
N GLN A 100 -7.55 -10.90 -5.18
CA GLN A 100 -6.47 -10.21 -4.49
C GLN A 100 -6.72 -8.70 -4.52
N VAL A 101 -6.39 -8.00 -3.45
CA VAL A 101 -6.41 -6.53 -3.39
C VAL A 101 -4.98 -6.03 -3.26
N ARG A 102 -4.61 -5.00 -4.03
CA ARG A 102 -3.27 -4.43 -4.05
C ARG A 102 -3.33 -2.91 -3.98
N ALA A 103 -2.62 -2.31 -3.04
CA ALA A 103 -2.54 -0.86 -2.87
C ALA A 103 -1.38 -0.23 -3.65
N ARG A 104 -1.47 1.07 -3.90
CA ARG A 104 -0.49 1.87 -4.64
C ARG A 104 -0.18 3.17 -3.90
N CYS A 105 1.10 3.52 -3.88
CA CYS A 105 1.60 4.84 -3.53
C CYS A 105 1.83 5.65 -4.81
N LEU A 106 1.52 6.94 -4.77
CA LEU A 106 1.73 7.87 -5.88
C LEU A 106 3.17 7.86 -6.42
N VAL A 107 4.16 7.74 -5.52
CA VAL A 107 5.59 7.83 -5.85
C VAL A 107 6.22 6.46 -6.00
N ASP A 108 5.99 5.57 -5.03
CA ASP A 108 6.66 4.27 -4.94
C ASP A 108 5.97 3.19 -5.76
N GLY A 109 4.78 3.49 -6.29
CA GLY A 109 4.00 2.56 -7.11
C GLY A 109 3.32 1.47 -6.29
N TRP A 110 3.17 0.30 -6.88
CA TRP A 110 2.36 -0.78 -6.29
C TRP A 110 3.10 -1.49 -5.16
N ALA A 111 2.44 -1.65 -4.01
CA ALA A 111 2.96 -2.44 -2.89
C ALA A 111 3.32 -3.86 -3.35
N GLU A 112 4.41 -4.45 -2.87
CA GLU A 112 4.81 -5.81 -3.29
C GLU A 112 3.81 -6.89 -2.86
N THR A 113 3.12 -6.65 -1.75
CA THR A 113 2.17 -7.58 -1.16
C THR A 113 0.74 -7.36 -1.65
N THR A 114 -0.04 -8.43 -1.60
CA THR A 114 -1.47 -8.44 -1.91
C THR A 114 -2.25 -9.01 -0.74
N TYR A 115 -3.47 -8.50 -0.52
CA TYR A 115 -4.41 -9.06 0.44
C TYR A 115 -5.36 -10.02 -0.27
N THR A 116 -5.36 -11.29 0.11
CA THR A 116 -6.24 -12.30 -0.48
C THR A 116 -7.62 -12.27 0.19
N VAL A 117 -8.68 -12.31 -0.62
CA VAL A 117 -10.08 -12.26 -0.17
C VAL A 117 -10.83 -13.43 -0.77
N ASP A 118 -11.43 -14.25 0.09
CA ASP A 118 -12.38 -15.29 -0.32
C ASP A 118 -13.75 -14.64 -0.57
N LEU A 119 -14.45 -15.11 -1.60
CA LEU A 119 -15.76 -14.64 -2.01
C LEU A 119 -16.80 -15.68 -1.57
N ASP A 120 -17.64 -15.29 -0.60
CA ASP A 120 -18.72 -16.12 -0.05
C ASP A 120 -20.03 -16.01 -0.85
#